data_AF-A0A821TQQ3-F1
#
_entry.id   AF-A0A821TQQ3-F1
#
_cell.length_a   1.000
_cell.length_b   1.000
_cell.length_c   1.000
_cell.angle_alpha   90.00
_cell.angle_beta   90.00
_cell.angle_gamma   90.00
#
_symmetry.space_group_name_H-M   'P 1'
#
loop_
_entity.id
_entity.type
_entity.pdbx_description
1 polymer ?
#
loop_
_entity_poly.entity_id
_entity_poly.type
_entity_poly.pdbx_seq_one_letter_code
_entity_poly.pdbx_strand_id
1 'polypeptide(L)' 'MDRMCASHPVFMRCLKPNQQKQAYLFDEPFVRAQLRYCGMLETTRIRKEGYSVRLSFEE' A
#
# COMPACT_ATOMS: atom_id res chain seq x y z
N MET A 1 -7.14 1.77 19.61
CA MET A 1 -6.55 2.33 18.37
C MET A 1 -5.91 3.68 18.60
N ASP A 2 -6.12 4.30 19.76
CA ASP A 2 -5.75 5.67 20.09
C ASP A 2 -4.25 5.96 19.94
N ARG A 3 -3.38 5.04 20.34
CA ARG A 3 -1.93 5.20 20.17
C ARG A 3 -1.48 5.23 18.70
N MET A 4 -2.13 4.47 17.83
CA MET A 4 -1.78 4.45 16.40
C MET A 4 -2.27 5.74 15.71
N CYS A 5 -3.46 6.21 16.07
CA CYS A 5 -4.03 7.45 15.53
C CYS A 5 -3.24 8.71 15.98
N ALA A 6 -2.64 8.68 17.17
CA ALA A 6 -1.79 9.76 17.67
C ALA A 6 -0.36 9.75 17.08
N SER A 7 -0.03 8.79 16.21
CA SER A 7 1.30 8.62 15.61
C SER A 7 1.29 8.95 14.11
N HIS A 8 2.47 8.96 13.48
CA HIS A 8 2.61 9.05 12.02
C HIS A 8 2.80 7.64 11.43
N PRO A 9 1.74 6.92 11.04
CA PRO A 9 1.86 5.54 10.59
C PRO A 9 2.47 5.45 9.18
N VAL A 10 3.41 4.52 9.03
CA VAL A 10 3.89 4.06 7.72
C VAL A 10 3.24 2.72 7.41
N PHE A 11 2.47 2.66 6.33
CA PHE A 11 1.75 1.45 5.91
C PHE A 11 2.58 0.62 4.93
N MET A 12 3.00 -0.58 5.34
CA MET A 12 3.60 -1.59 4.46
C MET A 12 2.56 -2.64 4.07
N ARG A 13 2.39 -2.90 2.76
CA ARG A 13 1.45 -3.88 2.23
C ARG A 13 2.22 -5.06 1.62
N CYS A 14 2.23 -6.19 2.33
CA CYS A 14 2.82 -7.44 1.82
C CYS A 14 1.87 -8.10 0.82
N LEU A 15 2.39 -8.60 -0.30
CA LEU A 15 1.65 -9.37 -1.31
C LEU A 15 2.28 -10.76 -1.44
N LYS A 16 1.43 -11.79 -1.49
CA LYS A 16 1.90 -13.17 -1.69
C LYS A 16 2.09 -13.44 -3.18
N PRO A 17 3.28 -13.83 -3.67
CA PRO A 17 3.53 -13.92 -5.11
C PRO A 17 2.83 -15.11 -5.78
N ASN A 18 2.57 -16.20 -5.04
CA ASN A 18 1.87 -17.39 -5.53
C ASN A 18 1.23 -18.16 -4.36
N GLN A 19 0.28 -19.06 -4.63
CA GLN A 19 -0.38 -19.83 -3.57
C GLN A 19 0.47 -21.01 -3.05
N GLN A 20 1.30 -21.56 -3.93
CA GLN A 20 2.11 -22.78 -3.78
C GLN A 20 3.32 -22.61 -2.84
N LYS A 21 3.58 -21.38 -2.37
CA LYS A 21 4.72 -21.02 -1.51
C LYS A 21 6.08 -21.33 -2.16
N GLN A 22 6.14 -21.28 -3.49
CA GLN A 22 7.37 -21.52 -4.23
C GLN A 22 8.16 -20.21 -4.42
N ALA A 23 9.47 -20.28 -4.25
CA ALA A 23 10.35 -19.17 -4.59
C ALA A 23 10.32 -18.91 -6.10
N TYR A 24 10.49 -17.65 -6.50
CA TYR A 24 10.59 -17.22 -7.90
C TYR A 24 9.36 -17.50 -8.80
N LEU A 25 8.24 -17.96 -8.23
CA LEU A 25 6.98 -18.11 -8.94
C LEU A 25 6.07 -16.90 -8.70
N PHE A 26 5.58 -16.28 -9.77
CA PHE A 26 4.66 -15.15 -9.72
C PHE A 26 3.35 -15.48 -10.45
N ASP A 27 2.24 -15.44 -9.71
CA ASP A 27 0.89 -15.64 -10.21
C ASP A 27 0.20 -14.28 -10.37
N GLU A 28 0.16 -13.77 -11.60
CA GLU A 28 -0.39 -12.45 -11.91
C GLU A 28 -1.89 -12.33 -11.57
N PRO A 29 -2.78 -13.26 -11.96
CA PRO A 29 -4.18 -13.22 -11.53
C PRO A 29 -4.35 -13.13 -10.02
N PHE A 30 -3.58 -13.92 -9.27
CA PHE A 30 -3.62 -13.92 -7.82
C PHE A 30 -3.15 -12.58 -7.25
N VAL A 31 -1.98 -12.07 -7.65
CA VAL A 31 -1.46 -10.78 -7.16
C VAL A 31 -2.35 -9.61 -7.58
N ARG A 32 -2.93 -9.63 -8.79
CA ARG A 32 -3.89 -8.62 -9.25
C ARG A 32 -5.17 -8.61 -8.42
N ALA A 33 -5.67 -9.77 -7.99
CA ALA A 33 -6.77 -9.82 -7.04
C ALA A 33 -6.38 -9.15 -5.71
N GLN A 34 -5.13 -9.37 -5.27
CA GLN A 34 -4.61 -8.73 -4.07
C GLN A 34 -4.56 -7.21 -4.12
N LEU A 35 -4.00 -6.66 -5.19
CA LEU A 35 -3.95 -5.22 -5.42
C LEU A 35 -5.34 -4.57 -5.41
N ARG A 36 -6.36 -5.27 -5.95
CA ARG A 36 -7.75 -4.79 -5.98
C ARG A 36 -8.39 -4.80 -4.60
N TYR A 37 -8.32 -5.91 -3.86
CA TYR A 37 -8.98 -5.96 -2.55
C TYR A 37 -8.32 -5.04 -1.52
N CYS A 38 -7.02 -4.74 -1.65
CA CYS A 38 -6.32 -3.85 -0.72
C CYS A 38 -6.38 -2.37 -1.14
N GLY A 39 -7.09 -2.05 -2.22
CA GLY A 39 -7.35 -0.69 -2.66
C GLY A 39 -6.09 0.07 -3.10
N MET A 40 -5.11 -0.63 -3.67
CA MET A 40 -3.81 0.00 -4.00
C MET A 40 -3.92 0.97 -5.17
N LEU A 41 -4.84 0.73 -6.11
CA LEU A 41 -5.07 1.65 -7.24
C LEU A 41 -5.73 2.95 -6.76
N GLU A 42 -6.71 2.84 -5.88
CA GLU A 42 -7.41 3.95 -5.23
C GLU A 42 -6.46 4.76 -4.36
N THR A 43 -5.64 4.08 -3.54
CA THR A 43 -4.60 4.71 -2.72
C THR A 43 -3.60 5.47 -3.58
N THR A 44 -3.19 4.89 -4.72
CA THR A 44 -2.29 5.54 -5.67
C THR A 44 -2.95 6.76 -6.32
N ARG A 45 -4.22 6.65 -6.72
CA ARG A 45 -4.99 7.77 -7.30
C ARG A 45 -5.09 8.94 -6.33
N ILE A 46 -5.50 8.70 -5.08
CA ILE A 46 -5.61 9.75 -4.04
C ILE A 46 -4.27 10.44 -3.82
N ARG A 47 -3.18 9.67 -3.72
CA ARG A 47 -1.83 10.23 -3.54
C ARG A 47 -1.34 11.05 -4.73
N LYS A 48 -1.80 10.72 -5.93
CA LYS A 48 -1.46 11.43 -7.17
C LYS A 48 -2.26 12.73 -7.33
N GLU A 49 -3.53 12.73 -6.94
CA GLU A 49 -4.42 13.89 -7.03
C GLU A 49 -4.20 14.89 -5.88
N GLY A 50 -3.68 14.43 -4.74
CA GLY A 50 -3.36 15.27 -3.59
C GLY A 50 -1.87 15.60 -3.43
N TYR A 51 -1.57 16.30 -2.34
CA TYR A 51 -0.19 16.58 -1.88
C TYR A 51 0.22 15.53 -0.85
N SER A 52 0.85 14.46 -1.32
CA SER A 52 1.27 13.33 -0.46
C SER A 52 2.41 13.67 0.49
N VAL A 53 3.19 14.71 0.19
CA VAL A 53 4.22 15.28 1.06
C VAL A 53 3.79 16.68 1.47
N ARG A 54 3.90 16.99 2.76
CA ARG A 54 3.56 18.30 3.34
C ARG A 54 4.77 18.83 4.08
N LEU A 55 5.33 19.93 3.57
CA LEU A 55 6.48 20.62 4.17
C LEU A 55 5.96 21.78 5.02
N SER A 56 6.70 22.14 6.07
CA SER A 56 6.43 23.35 6.85
C SER A 56 6.96 24.59 6.12
N PHE A 57 6.35 25.75 6.37
CA PHE A 57 6.79 27.03 5.77
C PHE A 57 8.10 27.58 6.37
N GLU A 58 8.54 27.05 7.52
CA GLU A 58 9.71 27.52 8.25
C GLU A 58 11.04 26.90 7.78
N GLU A 59 11.00 26.01 6.78
CA GLU A 59 12.17 25.47 6.06
C GLU A 59 12.55 26.35 4.86
#